data_AF-A0A960YQR4-F1
#
_entry.id   AF-A0A960YQR4-F1
#
_cell.length_a   1.000
_cell.length_b   1.000
_cell.length_c   1.000
_cell.angle_alpha   90.00
_cell.angle_beta   90.00
_cell.angle_gamma   90.00
#
_symmetry.space_group_name_H-M   'P 1'
#
loop_
_entity.id
_entity.type
_entity.pdbx_description
1 polymer ?
#
loop_
_entity_poly.entity_id
_entity_poly.type
_entity_poly.pdbx_seq_one_letter_code
_entity_poly.pdbx_strand_id
1 'polypeptide(L)'
;LMNVSDGVDSLNDGKLDIQVSFRIPGNPETQTFSLNMGEAGQVKGVTQFASDFTTKAVEQDGYPMGYLEAFSIDNTGTITGTYSNGVKEPLAKIALATFTNPAGLDKAGETKFAYSMNSGEANIGEAGLAGKGKINAGLLEMSNVDLADQFTDMIVTQRGFQANSRTITTTDQMIQEVLGLKR
;
A
#
# COMPACT_ATOMS: atom_id res chain seq x y z
N LEU A 1 16.19 -24.04 -33.92
CA LEU A 1 15.30 -24.15 -35.10
C LEU A 1 14.36 -22.96 -35.04
N MET A 2 14.64 -21.91 -35.82
CA MET A 2 13.73 -20.76 -35.96
C MET A 2 12.66 -21.18 -36.97
N ASN A 3 11.40 -21.22 -36.55
CA ASN A 3 10.29 -21.45 -37.46
C ASN A 3 9.61 -20.10 -37.66
N VAL A 4 9.86 -19.47 -38.81
CA VAL A 4 9.05 -18.33 -39.26
C VAL A 4 7.78 -18.95 -39.82
N SER A 5 6.71 -18.98 -39.03
CA SER A 5 5.37 -19.15 -39.57
C SER A 5 4.96 -17.79 -40.10
N ASP A 6 4.44 -17.70 -41.32
CA ASP A 6 3.56 -16.58 -41.59
C ASP A 6 2.42 -16.70 -40.57
N GLY A 7 2.22 -15.65 -39.77
CA GLY A 7 0.94 -15.52 -39.09
C GLY A 7 -0.11 -15.51 -40.19
N VAL A 8 -1.26 -16.15 -39.95
CA VAL A 8 -2.40 -16.15 -40.86
C VAL A 8 -2.58 -14.73 -41.41
N ASP A 9 -2.22 -14.52 -42.67
CA ASP A 9 -2.59 -13.34 -43.41
C ASP A 9 -4.11 -13.44 -43.52
N SER A 10 -4.82 -12.77 -42.63
CA SER A 10 -6.24 -12.56 -42.81
C SER A 10 -6.37 -11.62 -44.00
N LEU A 11 -6.43 -12.22 -45.20
CA LEU A 11 -6.64 -11.52 -46.47
C LEU A 11 -7.72 -10.45 -46.24
N ASN A 12 -7.32 -9.17 -46.31
CA ASN A 12 -8.15 -7.96 -46.32
C ASN A 12 -8.30 -7.09 -45.04
N ASP A 13 -7.50 -7.22 -43.98
CA ASP A 13 -7.55 -6.21 -42.87
C ASP A 13 -6.53 -5.06 -43.01
N GLY A 14 -5.78 -5.00 -44.12
CA GLY A 14 -4.80 -3.94 -44.38
C GLY A 14 -3.59 -3.90 -43.44
N LYS A 15 -3.54 -4.69 -42.38
CA LYS A 15 -2.44 -4.69 -41.40
C LYS A 15 -1.30 -5.61 -41.84
N LEU A 16 -0.09 -5.08 -41.83
CA LEU A 16 1.14 -5.85 -42.06
C LEU A 16 1.78 -6.20 -40.71
N ASP A 17 1.42 -7.36 -40.15
CA ASP A 17 2.01 -7.89 -38.93
C ASP A 17 2.80 -9.16 -39.24
N ILE A 18 4.13 -9.15 -39.01
CA ILE A 18 4.98 -10.34 -39.14
C ILE A 18 5.17 -10.96 -37.77
N GLN A 19 4.74 -12.20 -37.59
CA GLN A 19 4.97 -12.95 -36.35
C GLN A 19 6.14 -13.92 -36.52
N VAL A 20 7.19 -13.75 -35.71
CA VAL A 20 8.34 -14.67 -35.68
C VAL A 20 8.32 -15.43 -34.37
N SER A 21 8.23 -16.76 -34.45
CA SER A 21 8.26 -17.63 -33.28
C SER A 21 9.62 -18.30 -33.15
N PHE A 22 10.21 -18.25 -31.95
CA PHE A 22 11.44 -18.96 -31.65
C PHE A 22 11.37 -19.65 -30.29
N ARG A 23 12.15 -20.73 -30.16
CA ARG A 23 12.26 -21.49 -28.91
C ARG A 23 13.66 -21.32 -28.34
N ILE A 24 13.74 -20.93 -27.07
CA ILE A 24 14.99 -20.84 -26.33
C ILE A 24 15.31 -22.24 -25.76
N PRO A 25 16.50 -22.80 -26.01
CA PRO A 25 16.92 -24.07 -25.40
C PRO A 25 16.84 -23.98 -23.87
N GLY A 26 16.05 -24.85 -23.24
CA GLY A 26 15.84 -24.87 -21.79
C GLY A 26 14.52 -24.29 -21.29
N ASN A 27 13.74 -23.60 -22.14
CA ASN A 27 12.37 -23.17 -21.83
C ASN A 27 11.36 -23.95 -22.71
N PRO A 28 10.32 -24.59 -22.13
CA PRO A 28 9.28 -25.24 -22.92
C PRO A 28 8.37 -24.27 -23.70
N GLU A 29 8.32 -22.99 -23.32
CA GLU A 29 7.46 -22.01 -23.96
C GLU A 29 8.06 -21.39 -25.23
N THR A 30 7.25 -21.29 -26.29
CA THR A 30 7.59 -20.61 -27.55
C THR A 30 7.42 -19.11 -27.35
N GLN A 31 8.48 -18.34 -27.65
CA GLN A 31 8.43 -16.88 -27.63
C GLN A 31 8.04 -16.39 -29.03
N THR A 32 7.02 -15.53 -29.10
CA THR A 32 6.55 -14.94 -30.36
C THR A 32 6.82 -13.45 -30.34
N PHE A 33 7.55 -12.96 -31.34
CA PHE A 33 7.74 -11.53 -31.59
C PHE A 33 6.83 -11.09 -32.75
N SER A 34 5.98 -10.09 -32.51
CA SER A 34 5.16 -9.47 -33.55
C SER A 34 5.80 -8.17 -34.01
N LEU A 35 6.24 -8.13 -35.26
CA LEU A 35 6.70 -6.92 -35.93
C LEU A 35 5.51 -6.28 -36.67
N ASN A 36 5.00 -5.18 -36.12
CA ASN A 36 4.00 -4.37 -36.80
C ASN A 36 4.68 -3.42 -37.79
N MET A 37 4.37 -3.57 -39.08
CA MET A 37 4.91 -2.76 -40.18
C MET A 37 3.92 -1.69 -40.67
N GLY A 38 2.78 -1.53 -39.98
CA GLY A 38 1.73 -0.56 -40.27
C GLY A 38 0.55 -1.11 -41.05
N GLU A 39 -0.38 -0.21 -41.39
CA GLU A 39 -1.58 -0.50 -42.18
C GLU A 39 -1.42 0.05 -43.61
N ALA A 40 -1.77 -0.77 -44.61
CA ALA A 40 -1.74 -0.44 -46.02
C ALA A 40 -2.64 0.78 -46.29
N GLY A 41 -2.05 1.81 -46.91
CA GLY A 41 -2.74 3.07 -47.21
C GLY A 41 -2.62 4.15 -46.13
N GLN A 42 -1.95 3.87 -45.01
CA GLN A 42 -1.62 4.87 -43.99
C GLN A 42 -0.11 5.19 -43.96
N VAL A 43 0.25 6.36 -43.43
CA VAL A 43 1.66 6.79 -43.24
C VAL A 43 2.21 6.33 -41.87
N LYS A 44 1.45 5.51 -41.14
CA LYS A 44 1.84 4.92 -39.86
C LYS A 44 2.38 3.52 -40.10
N GLY A 45 3.68 3.42 -40.39
CA GLY A 45 4.34 2.16 -40.71
C GLY A 45 5.55 2.32 -41.63
N VAL A 46 5.92 1.24 -42.31
CA VAL A 46 6.92 1.27 -43.37
C VAL A 46 6.33 2.01 -44.57
N THR A 47 6.94 3.13 -44.93
CA THR A 47 6.53 3.95 -46.06
C THR A 47 7.67 4.10 -47.05
N GLN A 48 7.33 4.21 -48.34
CA GLN A 48 8.30 4.43 -49.41
C GLN A 48 8.04 5.79 -50.04
N PHE A 49 8.91 6.76 -49.76
CA PHE A 49 8.92 8.08 -50.39
C PHE A 49 10.21 8.25 -51.20
N ALA A 50 10.20 9.16 -52.18
CA ALA A 50 11.37 9.52 -52.99
C ALA A 50 12.34 10.43 -52.20
N SER A 51 12.77 9.96 -51.03
CA SER A 51 13.73 10.62 -50.13
C SER A 51 14.78 9.63 -49.65
N ASP A 52 15.84 10.14 -49.02
CA ASP A 52 16.83 9.29 -48.36
C ASP A 52 16.17 8.37 -47.31
N PHE A 53 16.72 7.18 -47.17
CA PHE A 53 16.26 6.17 -46.22
C PHE A 53 16.41 6.69 -44.78
N THR A 54 15.33 6.62 -43.99
CA THR A 54 15.34 6.97 -42.57
C THR A 54 14.63 5.89 -41.77
N THR A 55 15.32 5.33 -40.77
CA THR A 55 14.76 4.35 -39.84
C THR A 55 14.37 5.05 -38.56
N LYS A 56 13.07 5.13 -38.30
CA LYS A 56 12.53 5.53 -37.00
C LYS A 56 11.85 4.32 -36.39
N ALA A 57 12.61 3.47 -35.71
CA ALA A 57 12.03 2.48 -34.81
C ALA A 57 11.49 3.25 -33.61
N VAL A 58 10.17 3.29 -33.42
CA VAL A 58 9.57 4.20 -32.43
C VAL A 58 9.46 3.53 -31.06
N GLU A 59 9.11 2.24 -30.96
CA GLU A 59 8.90 1.57 -29.66
C GLU A 59 9.27 0.08 -29.72
N GLN A 60 9.92 -0.42 -28.67
CA GLN A 60 10.17 -1.85 -28.40
C GLN A 60 9.78 -2.09 -26.93
N ASP A 61 9.04 -3.16 -26.68
CA ASP A 61 8.51 -3.54 -25.36
C ASP A 61 9.43 -4.49 -24.56
N GLY A 62 10.48 -5.01 -25.19
CA GLY A 62 11.46 -5.88 -24.56
C GLY A 62 12.50 -5.14 -23.72
N TYR A 63 12.77 -5.64 -22.53
CA TYR A 63 13.82 -5.17 -21.63
C TYR A 63 14.73 -6.33 -21.17
N PRO A 64 16.03 -6.09 -20.93
CA PRO A 64 16.92 -7.10 -20.40
C PRO A 64 16.51 -7.49 -18.96
N MET A 65 16.97 -8.66 -18.50
CA MET A 65 16.77 -9.07 -17.12
C MET A 65 17.35 -8.02 -16.17
N GLY A 66 16.55 -7.57 -15.22
CA GLY A 66 16.94 -6.61 -14.19
C GLY A 66 16.76 -7.20 -12.80
N TYR A 67 17.58 -6.76 -11.86
CA TYR A 67 17.42 -7.07 -10.45
C TYR A 67 16.77 -5.89 -9.75
N LEU A 68 16.06 -6.14 -8.65
CA LEU A 68 15.43 -5.08 -7.85
C LEU A 68 16.53 -4.23 -7.18
N GLU A 69 16.60 -2.94 -7.50
CA GLU A 69 17.58 -2.01 -6.92
C GLU A 69 16.98 -1.20 -5.77
N ALA A 70 15.75 -0.74 -5.95
CA ALA A 70 15.07 0.09 -4.96
C ALA A 70 13.57 -0.21 -4.95
N PHE A 71 12.90 0.17 -3.86
CA PHE A 71 11.46 0.19 -3.80
C PHE A 71 10.98 1.53 -3.23
N SER A 72 9.81 1.97 -3.67
CA SER A 72 9.14 3.16 -3.16
C SER A 72 7.70 2.80 -2.84
N ILE A 73 7.16 3.40 -1.78
CA ILE A 73 5.76 3.23 -1.39
C ILE A 73 5.04 4.54 -1.68
N ASP A 74 4.02 4.49 -2.51
CA ASP A 74 3.18 5.64 -2.85
C ASP A 74 2.07 5.86 -1.79
N ASN A 75 1.43 7.04 -1.84
CA ASN A 75 0.40 7.42 -0.88
C ASN A 75 -0.86 6.54 -0.91
N THR A 76 -1.04 5.81 -2.01
CA THR A 76 -2.08 4.78 -2.20
C THR A 76 -1.73 3.45 -1.51
N GLY A 77 -0.53 3.32 -0.94
CA GLY A 77 -0.02 2.08 -0.37
C GLY A 77 0.57 1.12 -1.40
N THR A 78 0.69 1.54 -2.66
CA THR A 78 1.29 0.73 -3.73
C THR A 78 2.82 0.73 -3.58
N ILE A 79 3.40 -0.46 -3.50
CA ILE A 79 4.83 -0.69 -3.44
C ILE A 79 5.34 -0.89 -4.87
N THR A 80 6.11 0.06 -5.37
CA THR A 80 6.70 0.03 -6.71
C THR A 80 8.19 -0.28 -6.60
N GLY A 81 8.63 -1.36 -7.27
CA GLY A 81 10.03 -1.70 -7.42
C GLY A 81 10.66 -0.98 -8.60
N THR A 82 11.87 -0.46 -8.43
CA THR A 82 12.72 0.04 -9.50
C THR A 82 13.82 -0.98 -9.75
N TYR A 83 13.91 -1.46 -10.98
CA TYR A 83 14.84 -2.49 -11.40
C TYR A 83 16.05 -1.90 -12.14
N SER A 84 17.17 -2.63 -12.15
CA SER A 84 18.43 -2.24 -12.80
C SER A 84 18.33 -2.07 -14.32
N ASN A 85 17.25 -2.57 -14.93
CA ASN A 85 16.94 -2.39 -16.35
C ASN A 85 16.12 -1.11 -16.62
N GLY A 86 15.90 -0.26 -15.60
CA GLY A 86 15.16 1.00 -15.70
C GLY A 86 13.64 0.84 -15.63
N VAL A 87 13.13 -0.39 -15.54
CA VAL A 87 11.70 -0.67 -15.44
C VAL A 87 11.21 -0.44 -14.01
N LYS A 88 10.02 0.15 -13.89
CA LYS A 88 9.30 0.29 -12.62
C LYS A 88 8.04 -0.55 -12.66
N GLU A 89 7.89 -1.46 -11.71
CA GLU A 89 6.75 -2.37 -11.65
C GLU A 89 6.10 -2.33 -10.27
N PRO A 90 4.76 -2.26 -10.19
CA PRO A 90 4.04 -2.41 -8.91
C PRO A 90 4.16 -3.87 -8.42
N LEU A 91 4.77 -4.06 -7.25
CA LEU A 91 5.01 -5.38 -6.68
C LEU A 91 3.87 -5.85 -5.77
N ALA A 92 3.39 -4.93 -4.93
CA ALA A 92 2.39 -5.23 -3.90
C ALA A 92 1.64 -3.96 -3.50
N LYS A 93 0.54 -4.14 -2.76
CA LYS A 93 -0.23 -3.03 -2.19
C LYS A 93 -0.55 -3.30 -0.73
N ILE A 94 -0.40 -2.28 0.11
CA ILE A 94 -0.73 -2.32 1.53
C ILE A 94 -2.24 -2.13 1.68
N ALA A 95 -2.89 -3.05 2.40
CA ALA A 95 -4.31 -2.95 2.71
C ALA A 95 -4.53 -2.27 4.07
N LEU A 96 -5.56 -1.42 4.17
CA LEU A 96 -5.98 -0.78 5.40
C LEU A 96 -7.33 -1.32 5.88
N ALA A 97 -7.37 -1.71 7.15
CA ALA A 97 -8.59 -2.10 7.84
C ALA A 97 -9.18 -0.90 8.60
N THR A 98 -10.48 -0.66 8.43
CA THR A 98 -11.23 0.30 9.24
C THR A 98 -12.38 -0.42 9.94
N PHE A 99 -12.69 0.01 11.16
CA PHE A 99 -13.75 -0.56 11.97
C PHE A 99 -14.85 0.49 12.17
N THR A 100 -16.10 0.06 12.25
CA THR A 100 -17.23 0.97 12.50
C THR A 100 -17.09 1.67 13.84
N ASN A 101 -16.60 0.97 14.85
CA ASN A 101 -16.31 1.53 16.17
C ASN A 101 -14.87 1.23 16.61
N PRO A 102 -13.92 2.15 16.35
CA PRO A 102 -12.52 1.97 16.76
C PRO A 102 -12.31 1.86 18.28
N ALA A 103 -13.15 2.53 19.08
CA ALA A 103 -13.05 2.48 20.54
C ALA A 103 -13.51 1.15 21.13
N GLY A 104 -14.24 0.34 20.34
CA GLY A 104 -14.68 -0.99 20.73
C GLY A 104 -13.64 -2.09 20.44
N LEU A 105 -12.45 -1.75 19.95
CA LEU A 105 -11.39 -2.72 19.69
C LEU A 105 -10.73 -3.17 21.00
N ASP A 106 -10.44 -4.46 21.09
CA ASP A 106 -9.75 -5.01 22.25
C ASP A 106 -8.24 -4.78 22.13
N LYS A 107 -7.61 -4.23 23.17
CA LYS A 107 -6.18 -3.99 23.17
C LYS A 107 -5.44 -5.32 23.35
N ALA A 108 -4.78 -5.80 22.29
CA ALA A 108 -4.04 -7.05 22.26
C ALA A 108 -2.59 -6.93 22.78
N GLY A 109 -2.23 -5.78 23.35
CA GLY A 109 -0.90 -5.46 23.85
C GLY A 109 -0.13 -4.50 22.94
N GLU A 110 0.90 -3.84 23.49
CA GLU A 110 1.68 -2.80 22.80
C GLU A 110 0.76 -1.76 22.11
N THR A 111 0.92 -1.61 20.80
CA THR A 111 0.12 -0.79 19.88
C THR A 111 -0.83 -1.62 19.00
N LYS A 112 -1.03 -2.90 19.33
CA LYS A 112 -1.88 -3.82 18.56
C LYS A 112 -3.30 -3.86 19.12
N PHE A 113 -4.25 -3.88 18.21
CA PHE A 113 -5.68 -3.97 18.49
C PHE A 113 -6.25 -5.20 17.81
N ALA A 114 -7.14 -5.90 18.50
CA ALA A 114 -7.87 -7.06 18.02
C ALA A 114 -9.35 -6.72 17.83
N TYR A 115 -9.96 -7.42 16.87
CA TYR A 115 -11.40 -7.35 16.64
C TYR A 115 -12.17 -7.77 17.90
N SER A 116 -13.24 -7.03 18.19
CA SER A 116 -14.21 -7.37 19.23
C SER A 116 -15.63 -7.30 18.66
N MET A 117 -16.59 -7.93 19.33
CA MET A 117 -18.01 -7.82 18.94
C MET A 117 -18.50 -6.36 18.97
N ASN A 118 -17.92 -5.52 19.84
CA ASN A 118 -18.26 -4.10 19.95
C ASN A 118 -17.60 -3.20 18.88
N SER A 119 -16.54 -3.66 18.19
CA SER A 119 -15.86 -2.87 17.16
C SER A 119 -16.55 -2.92 15.78
N GLY A 120 -17.34 -3.96 15.55
CA GLY A 120 -17.81 -4.33 14.21
C GLY A 120 -16.72 -5.00 13.38
N GLU A 121 -17.10 -5.61 12.25
CA GLU A 121 -16.17 -6.33 11.38
C GLU A 121 -15.13 -5.41 10.73
N ALA A 122 -13.95 -5.98 10.42
CA ALA A 122 -12.89 -5.26 9.74
C ALA A 122 -13.27 -5.00 8.28
N ASN A 123 -13.49 -3.74 7.91
CA ASN A 123 -13.62 -3.35 6.51
C ASN A 123 -12.22 -3.16 5.93
N ILE A 124 -11.77 -4.07 5.07
CA ILE A 124 -10.44 -4.04 4.45
C ILE A 124 -10.56 -3.39 3.06
N GLY A 125 -9.66 -2.47 2.74
CA GLY A 125 -9.59 -1.85 1.42
C GLY A 125 -8.31 -1.05 1.19
N GLU A 126 -8.29 -0.29 0.09
CA GLU A 126 -7.12 0.49 -0.30
C GLU A 126 -7.01 1.81 0.47
N ALA A 127 -5.79 2.33 0.62
CA ALA A 127 -5.55 3.63 1.22
C ALA A 127 -6.11 4.77 0.35
N GLY A 128 -6.72 5.78 0.97
CA GLY A 128 -7.30 6.94 0.28
C GLY A 128 -8.68 6.71 -0.36
N LEU A 129 -9.23 5.50 -0.31
CA LEU A 129 -10.58 5.18 -0.81
C LEU A 129 -11.56 4.90 0.34
N ALA A 130 -12.85 5.10 0.09
CA ALA A 130 -13.93 4.79 1.03
C ALA A 130 -13.75 5.39 2.45
N GLY A 131 -13.20 6.61 2.53
CA GLY A 131 -12.95 7.31 3.80
C GLY A 131 -11.71 6.84 4.57
N LYS A 132 -10.90 5.95 3.98
CA LYS A 132 -9.62 5.51 4.55
C LYS A 132 -8.55 6.58 4.34
N GLY A 133 -7.67 6.75 5.32
CA GLY A 133 -6.53 7.67 5.24
C GLY A 133 -5.55 7.31 4.12
N LYS A 134 -4.70 8.28 3.76
CA LYS A 134 -3.56 8.04 2.85
C LYS A 134 -2.37 7.55 3.67
N ILE A 135 -1.51 6.74 3.04
CA ILE A 135 -0.25 6.34 3.64
C ILE A 135 0.79 7.41 3.32
N ASN A 136 1.64 7.77 4.28
CA ASN A 136 2.81 8.60 3.99
C ASN A 136 4.06 7.76 4.31
N ALA A 137 4.78 7.37 3.27
CA ALA A 137 5.96 6.52 3.42
C ALA A 137 7.13 7.29 4.06
N GLY A 138 7.90 6.61 4.91
CA GLY A 138 9.11 7.17 5.54
C GLY A 138 8.86 8.12 6.72
N LEU A 139 7.61 8.28 7.16
CA LEU A 139 7.22 9.06 8.33
C LEU A 139 6.74 8.13 9.45
N LEU A 140 6.99 8.53 10.70
CA LEU A 140 6.51 7.83 11.89
C LEU A 140 5.45 8.68 12.58
N GLU A 141 4.30 8.09 12.88
CA GLU A 141 3.23 8.77 13.61
C GLU A 141 3.62 8.92 15.09
N MET A 142 3.59 10.16 15.59
CA MET A 142 3.88 10.46 16.98
C MET A 142 2.64 10.30 17.86
N SER A 143 2.84 10.03 19.15
CA SER A 143 1.77 9.98 20.13
C SER A 143 0.96 11.28 20.13
N ASN A 144 -0.36 11.15 20.24
CA ASN A 144 -1.28 12.28 20.38
C ASN A 144 -1.36 12.83 21.83
N VAL A 145 -0.43 12.45 22.70
CA VAL A 145 -0.46 12.74 24.15
C VAL A 145 0.42 13.94 24.47
N ASP A 146 -0.16 14.96 25.11
CA ASP A 146 0.60 16.06 25.71
C ASP A 146 0.98 15.73 27.16
N LEU A 147 2.28 15.62 27.41
CA LEU A 147 2.80 15.27 28.72
C LEU A 147 2.45 16.31 29.80
N ALA A 148 2.41 17.60 29.49
CA ALA A 148 2.15 18.64 30.49
C ALA A 148 0.73 18.54 31.05
N ASP A 149 -0.25 18.31 30.17
CA ASP A 149 -1.64 18.10 30.55
C ASP A 149 -1.81 16.78 31.31
N GLN A 150 -1.21 15.69 30.83
CA GLN A 150 -1.27 14.39 31.52
C GLN A 150 -0.67 14.45 32.93
N PHE A 151 0.42 15.20 33.13
CA PHE A 151 0.99 15.40 34.46
C PHE A 151 0.06 16.23 35.37
N THR A 152 -0.60 17.24 34.82
CA THR A 152 -1.56 18.06 35.57
C THR A 152 -2.76 17.22 36.01
N ASP A 153 -3.32 16.42 35.12
CA ASP A 153 -4.43 15.50 35.43
C ASP A 153 -4.03 14.46 36.49
N MET A 154 -2.80 13.95 36.41
CA MET A 154 -2.26 13.06 37.44
C MET A 154 -2.17 13.77 38.80
N ILE A 155 -1.69 15.02 38.86
CA ILE A 155 -1.59 15.79 40.10
C ILE A 155 -2.99 16.07 40.67
N VAL A 156 -3.96 16.42 39.83
CA VAL A 156 -5.36 16.64 40.26
C VAL A 156 -5.94 15.35 40.86
N THR A 157 -5.73 14.22 40.17
CA THR A 157 -6.19 12.91 40.65
C THR A 157 -5.53 12.53 41.99
N GLN A 158 -4.22 12.75 42.13
CA GLN A 158 -3.50 12.50 43.38
C GLN A 158 -3.97 13.39 44.52
N ARG A 159 -4.19 14.70 44.28
CA ARG A 159 -4.72 15.63 45.28
C ARG A 159 -6.15 15.24 45.69
N GLY A 160 -6.98 14.80 44.74
CA GLY A 160 -8.31 14.27 45.02
C GLY A 160 -8.25 13.04 45.93
N PHE A 161 -7.36 12.09 45.65
CA PHE A 161 -7.15 10.92 46.51
C PHE A 161 -6.66 11.29 47.91
N GLN A 162 -5.74 12.25 48.04
CA GLN A 162 -5.26 12.74 49.33
C GLN A 162 -6.36 13.44 50.13
N ALA A 163 -7.18 14.26 49.48
CA ALA A 163 -8.33 14.92 50.10
C ALA A 163 -9.33 13.88 50.60
N ASN A 164 -9.70 12.89 49.76
CA ASN A 164 -10.60 11.81 50.14
C ASN A 164 -10.05 10.99 51.32
N SER A 165 -8.74 10.70 51.33
CA SER A 165 -8.09 9.98 52.43
C SER A 165 -8.15 10.76 53.75
N ARG A 166 -7.93 12.08 53.71
CA ARG A 166 -8.03 12.93 54.91
C ARG A 166 -9.46 12.99 55.45
N THR A 167 -10.47 13.07 54.57
CA THR A 167 -11.87 12.99 54.97
C THR A 167 -12.17 11.67 55.69
N ILE A 168 -11.65 10.56 55.21
CA ILE A 168 -11.79 9.24 55.87
C ILE A 168 -11.12 9.26 57.25
N THR A 169 -9.85 9.66 57.34
CA THR A 169 -9.14 9.71 58.64
C THR A 169 -9.84 10.59 59.66
N THR A 170 -10.33 11.75 59.24
CA THR A 170 -11.05 12.68 60.12
C THR A 170 -12.37 12.07 60.58
N THR A 171 -13.07 11.37 59.67
CA THR A 171 -14.31 10.65 60.00
C THR A 171 -14.04 9.51 60.98
N ASP A 172 -12.97 8.73 60.79
CA ASP A 172 -12.56 7.66 61.69
C ASP A 172 -12.22 8.19 63.09
N GLN A 173 -11.52 9.33 63.18
CA GLN A 173 -11.23 9.99 64.44
C GLN A 173 -12.52 10.42 65.17
N MET A 174 -13.48 11.02 64.47
CA MET A 174 -14.78 11.37 65.06
C MET A 174 -15.54 10.13 65.54
N ILE A 175 -15.52 9.03 64.78
CA ILE A 175 -16.16 7.76 65.20
C ILE A 175 -15.50 7.22 66.47
N GLN A 176 -14.18 7.26 66.57
CA GLN A 176 -13.45 6.84 67.78
C GLN A 176 -13.79 7.70 68.99
N GLU A 177 -13.88 9.03 68.84
CA GLU A 177 -14.30 9.92 69.93
C GLU A 177 -15.73 9.62 70.40
N VAL A 178 -16.68 9.42 69.48
CA VAL A 178 -18.06 9.05 69.82
C VAL A 178 -18.13 7.71 70.55
N LEU A 179 -17.35 6.71 70.14
CA LEU A 179 -17.27 5.42 70.83
C LEU A 179 -16.66 5.56 72.23
N GLY A 180 -15.69 6.47 72.41
CA GLY A 180 -15.06 6.77 73.70
C GLY A 180 -15.99 7.42 74.71
N LEU A 181 -17.02 8.15 74.25
CA LEU A 181 -18.03 8.79 75.11
C LEU A 181 -19.05 7.80 75.71
N LYS A 182 -19.11 6.55 75.23
CA LYS A 182 -20.03 5.51 75.72
C LYS A 182 -19.50 4.78 76.97
N ARG A 183 -18.81 5.48 77.88
CA ARG A 183 -18.41 4.95 79.20
C ARG A 183 -19.07 5.73 80.31
#